data_AF-A0A2N3A0R3-F1
#
_entry.id   AF-A0A2N3A0R3-F1
#
_cell.length_a   1.000
_cell.length_b   1.000
_cell.length_c   1.000
_cell.angle_alpha   90.00
_cell.angle_beta   90.00
_cell.angle_gamma   90.00
#
_symmetry.space_group_name_H-M   'P 1'
#
loop_
_entity.id
_entity.type
_entity.pdbx_description
1 polymer ?
#
loop_
_entity_poly.entity_id
_entity_poly.type
_entity_poly.pdbx_seq_one_letter_code
_entity_poly.pdbx_strand_id
1 'polypeptide(L)'
;MKPVKSLLPASRWLLRISLLTYLVLQHGKTILNLQYETQAFYIALAFVLFGVLLFAGGFTSKPSLTVVSALLLSLLFVYYIYLGFIPQVTITQVLNVMLLSVTLYFMSSANK
;
A
#
# COMPACT_ATOMS: atom_id res chain seq x y z
N MET A 1 -28.74 -15.93 5.46
CA MET A 1 -28.71 -14.49 5.87
C MET A 1 -28.23 -13.65 4.69
N LYS A 2 -28.75 -12.43 4.49
CA LYS A 2 -28.28 -11.54 3.41
C LYS A 2 -26.96 -10.86 3.85
N PRO A 3 -25.96 -10.71 2.97
CA PRO A 3 -24.70 -10.04 3.31
C PRO A 3 -24.92 -8.57 3.66
N VAL A 4 -24.17 -8.07 4.65
CA VAL A 4 -24.24 -6.68 5.13
C VAL A 4 -23.47 -5.76 4.18
N LYS A 5 -24.03 -5.51 2.99
CA LYS A 5 -23.40 -4.71 1.92
C LYS A 5 -23.07 -3.27 2.33
N SER A 6 -23.74 -2.74 3.37
CA SER A 6 -23.46 -1.41 3.94
C SER A 6 -22.07 -1.27 4.55
N LEU A 7 -21.37 -2.38 4.86
CA LEU A 7 -20.01 -2.35 5.41
C LEU A 7 -18.91 -2.23 4.34
N LEU A 8 -19.24 -2.36 3.04
CA LEU A 8 -18.25 -2.29 1.96
C LEU A 8 -17.51 -0.93 1.89
N PRO A 9 -18.18 0.23 2.02
CA PRO A 9 -17.47 1.51 2.05
C PRO A 9 -16.55 1.62 3.26
N ALA A 10 -17.00 1.14 4.43
CA ALA A 10 -16.22 1.17 5.66
C ALA A 10 -14.96 0.29 5.55
N SER A 11 -15.08 -0.93 5.01
CA SER A 11 -13.92 -1.82 4.84
C SER A 11 -12.88 -1.24 3.90
N ARG A 12 -13.29 -0.61 2.79
CA ARG A 12 -12.36 0.07 1.88
C ARG A 12 -11.60 1.22 2.55
N TRP A 13 -12.27 2.01 3.38
CA TRP A 13 -11.60 3.07 4.13
C TRP A 13 -10.61 2.50 5.14
N LEU A 14 -10.99 1.44 5.86
CA LEU A 14 -10.08 0.76 6.79
C LEU A 14 -8.85 0.21 6.07
N LEU A 15 -9.00 -0.39 4.88
CA LEU A 15 -7.88 -0.88 4.09
C LEU A 15 -6.94 0.25 3.61
N ARG A 16 -7.48 1.43 3.25
CA ARG A 16 -6.65 2.60 2.90
C ARG A 16 -5.89 3.13 4.11
N ILE A 17 -6.58 3.29 5.25
CA ILE A 17 -6.01 3.82 6.49
C ILE A 17 -4.93 2.86 7.02
N SER A 18 -5.20 1.55 7.04
CA SER A 18 -4.24 0.56 7.53
C SER A 18 -2.99 0.52 6.66
N LEU A 19 -3.15 0.52 5.34
CA LEU A 19 -2.02 0.56 4.41
C LEU A 19 -1.19 1.84 4.59
N LEU A 20 -1.84 3.01 4.59
CA LEU A 20 -1.14 4.28 4.77
C LEU A 20 -0.39 4.34 6.10
N THR A 21 -1.05 3.95 7.19
CA THR A 21 -0.47 3.96 8.54
C THR A 21 0.74 3.03 8.60
N TYR A 22 0.63 1.82 8.05
CA TYR A 22 1.75 0.89 7.97
C TYR A 22 2.94 1.48 7.20
N LEU A 23 2.70 2.05 6.03
CA LEU A 23 3.76 2.64 5.20
C LEU A 23 4.46 3.80 5.91
N VAL A 24 3.70 4.68 6.58
CA VAL A 24 4.27 5.79 7.35
C VAL A 24 5.08 5.29 8.55
N LEU A 25 4.61 4.29 9.28
CA LEU A 25 5.35 3.72 10.41
C LEU A 25 6.63 3.01 9.97
N GLN A 26 6.57 2.26 8.87
CA GLN A 26 7.68 1.47 8.36
C GLN A 26 8.76 2.33 7.69
N HIS A 27 8.36 3.35 6.93
CA HIS A 27 9.27 4.13 6.08
C HIS A 27 9.49 5.56 6.57
N GLY A 28 8.68 6.06 7.52
CA GLY A 28 8.74 7.44 8.00
C GLY A 28 10.08 7.80 8.63
N LYS A 29 10.68 6.90 9.42
CA LYS A 29 12.01 7.12 9.99
C LYS A 29 13.09 7.24 8.90
N THR A 30 13.02 6.41 7.87
CA THR A 30 13.96 6.45 6.73
C THR A 30 13.87 7.78 5.98
N ILE A 31 12.66 8.31 5.80
CA ILE A 31 12.45 9.62 5.16
C ILE A 31 12.98 10.76 6.06
N LEU A 32 12.69 10.73 7.36
CA LEU A 32 13.13 11.75 8.31
C LEU A 32 14.65 11.78 8.52
N ASN A 33 15.34 10.66 8.28
CA ASN A 33 16.81 10.61 8.31
C ASN A 33 17.47 11.30 7.10
N LEU A 34 16.70 11.67 6.05
CA LEU A 34 17.14 12.48 4.91
C LEU A 34 18.42 11.97 4.22
N GLN A 35 18.61 10.65 4.16
CA GLN A 35 19.76 10.04 3.47
C GLN A 35 19.51 9.93 1.95
N TYR A 36 19.44 11.08 1.28
CA TYR A 36 19.06 11.20 -0.14
C TYR A 36 19.94 10.39 -1.09
N GLU A 37 21.17 10.07 -0.70
CA GLU A 37 22.11 9.31 -1.54
C GLU A 37 21.82 7.80 -1.57
N THR A 38 20.90 7.33 -0.71
CA THR A 38 20.63 5.89 -0.56
C THR A 38 19.43 5.44 -1.37
N GLN A 39 19.53 4.26 -1.99
CA GLN A 39 18.40 3.63 -2.68
C GLN A 39 17.20 3.41 -1.74
N ALA A 40 17.45 3.06 -0.48
CA ALA A 40 16.41 2.85 0.53
C ALA A 40 15.55 4.11 0.76
N PHE A 41 16.14 5.30 0.70
CA PHE A 41 15.41 6.57 0.84
C PHE A 41 14.39 6.75 -0.30
N TYR A 42 14.79 6.55 -1.55
CA TYR A 42 13.88 6.71 -2.69
C TYR A 42 12.75 5.67 -2.70
N ILE A 43 13.03 4.43 -2.30
CA ILE A 43 12.00 3.39 -2.18
C ILE A 43 11.01 3.74 -1.05
N ALA A 44 11.52 4.15 0.11
CA ALA A 44 10.71 4.60 1.23
C ALA A 44 9.81 5.79 0.84
N LEU A 45 10.37 6.76 0.12
CA LEU A 45 9.63 7.91 -0.40
C LEU A 45 8.53 7.48 -1.37
N ALA A 46 8.82 6.58 -2.31
CA ALA A 46 7.86 6.08 -3.27
C ALA A 46 6.69 5.37 -2.58
N PHE A 47 6.97 4.50 -1.59
CA PHE A 47 5.94 3.85 -0.79
C PHE A 47 5.02 4.86 -0.11
N VAL A 48 5.58 5.82 0.62
CA VAL A 48 4.78 6.83 1.34
C VAL A 48 4.01 7.72 0.37
N LEU A 49 4.64 8.18 -0.71
CA LEU A 49 4.00 9.01 -1.73
C LEU A 49 2.79 8.31 -2.35
N PHE A 50 2.95 7.09 -2.86
CA PHE A 50 1.83 6.36 -3.47
C PHE A 50 0.81 5.90 -2.44
N GLY A 51 1.22 5.64 -1.19
CA GLY A 51 0.30 5.41 -0.08
C GLY A 51 -0.63 6.60 0.16
N VAL A 52 -0.05 7.81 0.20
CA VAL A 52 -0.81 9.07 0.35
C VAL A 52 -1.71 9.31 -0.87
N LEU A 53 -1.23 9.07 -2.09
CA LEU A 53 -2.04 9.21 -3.30
C LEU A 53 -3.20 8.21 -3.35
N LEU A 54 -3.00 6.97 -2.91
CA LEU A 54 -4.07 5.96 -2.80
C LEU A 54 -5.15 6.40 -1.79
N PHE A 55 -4.70 6.96 -0.65
CA PHE A 55 -5.59 7.51 0.35
C PHE A 55 -6.38 8.72 -0.19
N ALA A 56 -5.71 9.69 -0.81
CA ALA A 56 -6.31 10.85 -1.44
C ALA A 56 -7.27 10.48 -2.59
N GLY A 57 -6.94 9.44 -3.35
CA GLY A 57 -7.79 8.87 -4.40
C GLY A 57 -9.15 8.38 -3.89
N GLY A 58 -9.25 8.02 -2.60
CA GLY A 58 -10.51 7.67 -1.94
C GLY A 58 -11.51 8.81 -1.83
N PHE A 59 -11.05 10.07 -1.84
CA PHE A 59 -11.93 11.25 -1.84
C PHE A 59 -12.30 11.72 -3.26
N THR A 60 -11.65 11.18 -4.28
CA THR A 60 -11.81 11.64 -5.67
C THR A 60 -12.83 10.78 -6.41
N SER A 61 -13.70 11.42 -7.21
CA SER A 61 -14.69 10.68 -8.03
C SER A 61 -14.05 9.89 -9.18
N LYS A 62 -12.85 10.28 -9.61
CA LYS A 62 -12.07 9.63 -10.68
C LYS A 62 -11.29 8.44 -10.11
N PRO A 63 -11.55 7.20 -10.59
CA PRO A 63 -10.86 6.01 -10.09
C PRO A 63 -9.39 5.92 -10.54
N SER A 64 -8.98 6.70 -11.53
CA SER A 64 -7.63 6.64 -12.12
C SER A 64 -6.53 6.83 -11.08
N LEU A 65 -6.68 7.76 -10.13
CA LEU A 65 -5.66 8.00 -9.11
C LEU A 65 -5.49 6.79 -8.19
N THR A 66 -6.59 6.18 -7.76
CA THR A 66 -6.57 4.96 -6.93
C THR A 66 -5.90 3.80 -7.68
N VAL A 67 -6.27 3.58 -8.95
CA VAL A 67 -5.74 2.47 -9.74
C VAL A 67 -4.24 2.64 -10.00
N VAL A 68 -3.78 3.83 -10.41
CA VAL A 68 -2.37 4.09 -10.69
C VAL A 68 -1.54 3.98 -9.41
N SER A 69 -2.02 4.55 -8.30
CA SER A 69 -1.33 4.45 -7.01
C SER A 69 -1.25 3.01 -6.53
N ALA A 70 -2.34 2.26 -6.67
CA ALA A 70 -2.40 0.85 -6.31
C ALA A 70 -1.43 0.00 -7.16
N LEU A 71 -1.39 0.22 -8.48
CA LEU A 71 -0.49 -0.47 -9.39
C LEU A 71 0.98 -0.26 -9.00
N LEU A 72 1.37 0.99 -8.76
CA LEU A 72 2.75 1.33 -8.39
C LEU A 72 3.12 0.76 -7.01
N LEU A 73 2.20 0.80 -6.05
CA LEU A 73 2.39 0.13 -4.75
C LEU A 73 2.51 -1.39 -4.89
N SER A 74 1.70 -2.03 -5.75
CA SER A 74 1.80 -3.47 -6.00
C SER A 74 3.18 -3.84 -6.54
N LEU A 75 3.71 -3.07 -7.49
CA LEU A 75 5.07 -3.29 -8.01
C LEU A 75 6.14 -3.12 -6.92
N LEU A 76 6.01 -2.11 -6.06
CA LEU A 76 6.93 -1.90 -4.94
C LEU A 76 6.88 -3.04 -3.92
N PHE A 77 5.70 -3.57 -3.58
CA PHE A 77 5.58 -4.73 -2.70
C PHE A 77 6.17 -6.00 -3.31
N VAL A 78 5.94 -6.25 -4.61
CA VAL A 78 6.57 -7.36 -5.33
C VAL A 78 8.09 -7.24 -5.26
N TYR A 79 8.64 -6.04 -5.47
CA TYR A 79 10.06 -5.78 -5.36
C TYR A 79 10.60 -6.04 -3.94
N TYR A 80 9.90 -5.59 -2.90
CA TYR A 80 10.28 -5.84 -1.50
C TYR A 80 10.23 -7.32 -1.13
N ILE A 81 9.23 -8.06 -1.62
CA ILE A 81 9.14 -9.51 -1.43
C ILE A 81 10.32 -10.21 -2.11
N TYR A 82 10.68 -9.79 -3.32
CA TYR A 82 11.83 -10.34 -4.05
C TYR A 82 13.15 -10.10 -3.30
N LEU A 83 13.40 -8.88 -2.82
CA LEU A 83 14.60 -8.57 -2.04
C LEU A 83 14.67 -9.30 -0.70
N GLY A 84 13.53 -9.50 -0.05
CA GLY A 84 13.41 -10.18 1.24
C GLY A 84 13.17 -11.69 1.12
N PHE A 85 13.41 -12.29 -0.05
CA PHE A 85 13.15 -13.71 -0.25
C PHE A 85 14.20 -14.55 0.49
N ILE A 86 13.72 -15.28 1.49
CA ILE A 86 14.46 -16.29 2.24
C ILE A 86 13.65 -17.58 2.22
N PRO A 87 14.30 -18.77 2.22
CA PRO A 87 13.62 -20.06 2.12
C PRO A 87 12.62 -20.34 3.26
N GLN A 88 12.72 -19.61 4.37
CA GLN A 88 11.83 -19.72 5.51
C GLN A 88 10.77 -18.63 5.48
N VAL A 89 9.51 -19.02 5.70
CA VAL A 89 8.39 -18.07 5.76
C VAL A 89 8.47 -17.25 7.04
N THR A 90 8.62 -15.93 6.89
CA THR A 90 8.64 -14.99 8.01
C THR A 90 7.38 -14.14 8.09
N ILE A 91 7.08 -13.61 9.27
CA ILE A 91 5.95 -12.69 9.50
C ILE A 91 6.02 -11.49 8.53
N THR A 92 7.22 -10.95 8.31
CA THR A 92 7.44 -9.82 7.41
C THR A 92 7.04 -10.14 5.97
N GLN A 93 7.37 -11.34 5.47
CA GLN A 93 6.96 -11.76 4.12
C GLN A 93 5.45 -11.91 4.02
N VAL A 94 4.80 -12.51 5.02
CA VAL A 94 3.34 -12.64 5.05
C VAL A 94 2.66 -11.27 5.09
N LEU A 95 3.18 -10.33 5.88
CA LEU A 95 2.69 -8.94 5.91
C LEU A 95 2.84 -8.27 4.54
N ASN A 96 3.98 -8.41 3.87
CA ASN A 96 4.17 -7.86 2.54
C ASN A 96 3.20 -8.45 1.51
N VAL A 97 2.92 -9.76 1.58
CA VAL A 97 1.92 -10.43 0.72
C VAL A 97 0.50 -9.96 1.04
N MET A 98 0.16 -9.77 2.32
CA MET A 98 -1.12 -9.19 2.75
C MET A 98 -1.29 -7.78 2.17
N LEU A 99 -0.29 -6.92 2.29
CA LEU A 99 -0.36 -5.55 1.77
C LEU A 99 -0.38 -5.53 0.24
N LEU A 100 0.34 -6.45 -0.42
CA LEU A 100 0.22 -6.66 -1.87
C LEU A 100 -1.23 -6.99 -2.25
N SER A 101 -1.88 -7.91 -1.54
CA SER A 101 -3.28 -8.25 -1.81
C SER A 101 -4.23 -7.05 -1.66
N VAL A 102 -3.97 -6.16 -0.69
CA VAL A 102 -4.73 -4.92 -0.49
C VAL A 102 -4.56 -3.98 -1.68
N THR A 103 -3.33 -3.82 -2.17
CA THR A 103 -3.06 -2.98 -3.35
C THR A 103 -3.71 -3.55 -4.61
N LEU A 104 -3.63 -4.87 -4.83
CA LEU A 104 -4.30 -5.53 -5.95
C LEU A 104 -5.84 -5.40 -5.88
N TYR A 105 -6.41 -5.42 -4.67
CA TYR A 105 -7.83 -5.13 -4.47
C TYR A 105 -8.20 -3.72 -4.93
N PHE A 106 -7.40 -2.70 -4.59
CA PHE A 106 -7.67 -1.33 -5.07
C PHE A 106 -7.37 -1.14 -6.56
N MET A 107 -6.42 -1.89 -7.11
CA MET A 107 -6.15 -1.88 -8.55
C MET A 107 -7.34 -2.44 -9.35
N SER A 108 -8.02 -3.48 -8.84
CA SER A 108 -9.13 -4.16 -9.52
C SER A 108 -10.51 -3.56 -9.23
N SER A 109 -10.78 -3.11 -8.00
CA SER A 109 -12.07 -2.52 -7.61
C SER A 109 -12.10 -0.99 -7.68
N ALA A 110 -10.93 -0.34 -7.71
CA ALA A 110 -10.78 1.10 -7.66
C ALA A 110 -11.58 1.75 -6.52
N ASN A 111 -12.60 2.55 -6.87
CA ASN A 111 -13.46 3.25 -5.90
C ASN A 111 -14.83 2.58 -5.71
N LYS A 112 -15.19 1.54 -6.49
CA LYS A 112 -16.55 0.97 -6.50
C LYS A 112 -16.63 -0.48 -6.08
#